data_AF-A4UVM0-F1
#
_entry.id   AF-A4UVM0-F1
#
_cell.length_a   1.000
_cell.length_b   1.000
_cell.length_c   1.000
_cell.angle_alpha   90.00
_cell.angle_beta   90.00
_cell.angle_gamma   90.00
#
_symmetry.space_group_name_H-M   'P 1'
#
loop_
_entity.id
_entity.type
_entity.pdbx_description
1 polymer ?
#
loop_
_entity_poly.entity_id
_entity_poly.type
_entity_poly.pdbx_seq_one_letter_code
_entity_poly.pdbx_strand_id
1 'polypeptide(L)'
;MNNDLAVICSIQNVKSSWLYITFQISPITSFPVYLTAILLILKSKSKLVLAVKKLFLRQIVINYIFLILISVIVCPILEPPVPGYYMTGLLATFEMNVALPLVLMTHVVLLVAISIMQLLKHQLITISDIRFTQKFEKPVKILIKFYKLCTILMLIVAISILPALTIQLDFYNFRQSAYEYFKNPMVLCDDMFIADHRHWKIYVPYFCSLIFGAWCSITGVTSVFTCLLMIYESRNIVSKETLNMQRNFTGILIYQALVYIIFIIVPVAVISTLFYADIHITDYGLPYLLMICSQGTINNMIHIVPGIRKILCKKGQQSATGQKDIALRSVSASVLVT
;
A
#
# COMPACT_ATOMS: atom_id res chain seq x y z
N MET A 1 22.62 3.53 37.19
CA MET A 1 22.55 4.08 35.81
C MET A 1 22.77 3.03 34.74
N ASN A 2 23.96 2.41 34.58
CA ASN A 2 24.17 1.47 33.46
C ASN A 2 23.25 0.22 33.50
N ASN A 3 23.01 -0.36 34.68
CA ASN A 3 22.09 -1.49 34.81
C ASN A 3 20.62 -1.10 34.57
N ASP A 4 20.23 0.11 34.95
CA ASP A 4 18.86 0.61 34.74
C ASP A 4 18.61 0.89 33.25
N LEU A 5 19.60 1.45 32.56
CA LEU A 5 19.51 1.73 31.13
C LEU A 5 19.44 0.44 30.31
N ALA A 6 20.22 -0.60 30.67
CA ALA A 6 20.15 -1.89 30.00
C ALA A 6 18.75 -2.54 30.10
N VAL A 7 18.07 -2.38 31.23
CA VAL A 7 16.69 -2.85 31.41
C VAL A 7 15.70 -1.99 30.60
N ILE A 8 15.86 -0.67 30.61
CA ILE A 8 15.01 0.27 29.85
C ILE A 8 15.12 0.06 28.34
N CYS A 9 16.34 -0.18 27.83
CA CYS A 9 16.60 -0.45 26.42
C CYS A 9 16.25 -1.88 26.00
N SER A 10 15.90 -2.76 26.95
CA SER A 10 15.55 -4.15 26.65
C SER A 10 14.12 -4.25 26.11
N ILE A 11 14.00 -4.40 24.79
CA ILE A 11 12.71 -4.62 24.09
C ILE A 11 12.25 -6.09 24.20
N GLN A 12 12.79 -6.86 25.15
CA GLN A 12 12.48 -8.28 25.30
C GLN A 12 10.99 -8.54 25.50
N ASN A 13 10.29 -7.65 26.21
CA ASN A 13 8.84 -7.75 26.46
C ASN A 13 8.01 -7.62 25.17
N VAL A 14 8.49 -6.89 24.17
CA VAL A 14 7.76 -6.72 22.89
C VAL A 14 8.02 -7.92 21.98
N LYS A 15 9.21 -8.51 22.03
CA LYS A 15 9.57 -9.70 21.23
C LYS A 15 8.68 -10.92 21.56
N SER A 16 8.14 -11.01 22.78
CA SER A 16 7.21 -12.07 23.19
C SER A 16 5.74 -11.76 22.89
N SER A 17 5.41 -10.55 22.44
CA SER A 17 4.04 -10.18 22.13
C SER A 17 3.50 -10.93 20.91
N TRP A 18 2.27 -11.45 21.01
CA TRP A 18 1.57 -12.09 19.90
C TRP A 18 1.47 -11.18 18.66
N LEU A 19 1.30 -9.87 18.87
CA LEU A 19 1.24 -8.89 17.77
C LEU A 19 2.57 -8.80 17.02
N TYR A 20 3.68 -8.80 17.74
CA TYR A 20 5.02 -8.76 17.15
C TYR A 20 5.30 -10.03 16.34
N ILE A 21 4.96 -11.21 16.90
CA ILE A 21 5.08 -12.49 16.19
C ILE A 21 4.23 -12.49 14.93
N THR A 22 2.96 -12.06 15.03
CA THR A 22 2.04 -11.95 13.89
C THR A 22 2.60 -11.03 12.80
N PHE A 23 3.20 -9.91 13.20
CA PHE A 23 3.85 -8.98 12.29
C PHE A 23 5.02 -9.64 11.57
N GLN A 24 5.94 -10.30 12.27
CA GLN A 24 7.09 -10.96 11.66
C GLN A 24 6.71 -12.10 10.69
N ILE A 25 5.69 -12.89 11.02
CA ILE A 25 5.21 -14.00 10.16
C ILE A 25 4.28 -13.53 9.03
N SER A 26 3.93 -12.24 8.98
CA SER A 26 2.99 -11.68 7.99
C SER A 26 3.34 -11.97 6.52
N PRO A 27 4.63 -12.06 6.09
CA PRO A 27 4.94 -12.48 4.71
C PRO A 27 4.52 -13.92 4.44
N ILE A 28 4.73 -14.83 5.41
CA ILE A 28 4.40 -16.25 5.27
C ILE A 28 2.89 -16.42 5.20
N THR A 29 2.14 -15.77 6.09
CA THR A 29 0.68 -15.87 6.11
C THR A 29 0.03 -15.18 4.90
N SER A 30 0.64 -14.13 4.35
CA SER A 30 0.14 -13.43 3.18
C SER A 30 0.52 -14.09 1.86
N PHE A 31 1.60 -14.88 1.81
CA PHE A 31 2.10 -15.49 0.57
C PHE A 31 1.05 -16.26 -0.24
N PRO A 32 0.17 -17.11 0.35
CA PRO A 32 -0.88 -17.80 -0.38
C PRO A 32 -1.84 -16.86 -1.11
N VAL A 33 -2.15 -15.69 -0.53
CA VAL A 33 -3.02 -14.67 -1.13
C VAL A 33 -2.35 -14.05 -2.35
N TYR A 34 -1.09 -13.64 -2.21
CA TYR A 34 -0.32 -13.05 -3.31
C TYR A 34 -0.16 -14.05 -4.47
N LEU A 35 0.19 -15.29 -4.16
CA LEU A 35 0.32 -16.36 -5.15
C LEU A 35 -1.00 -16.62 -5.87
N THR A 36 -2.11 -16.71 -5.13
CA THR A 36 -3.45 -16.91 -5.70
C THR A 36 -3.84 -15.76 -6.63
N ALA A 37 -3.57 -14.51 -6.24
CA ALA A 37 -3.83 -13.35 -7.08
C ALA A 37 -3.03 -13.39 -8.40
N ILE A 38 -1.74 -13.74 -8.34
CA ILE A 38 -0.89 -13.92 -9.52
C ILE A 38 -1.47 -14.99 -10.44
N LEU A 39 -1.80 -16.17 -9.91
CA LEU A 39 -2.34 -17.28 -10.71
C LEU A 39 -3.66 -16.90 -11.40
N LEU A 40 -4.54 -16.18 -10.71
CA LEU A 40 -5.82 -15.73 -11.27
C LEU A 40 -5.63 -14.65 -12.36
N ILE A 41 -4.70 -13.72 -12.16
CA ILE A 41 -4.36 -12.70 -13.18
C ILE A 41 -3.76 -13.38 -14.42
N LEU A 42 -2.86 -14.35 -14.24
CA LEU A 42 -2.22 -15.07 -15.34
C LEU A 42 -3.23 -15.89 -16.15
N LYS A 43 -4.20 -16.54 -15.48
CA LYS A 43 -5.25 -17.36 -16.12
C LYS A 43 -6.40 -16.52 -16.70
N SER A 44 -6.54 -15.25 -16.33
CA SER A 44 -7.66 -14.42 -16.77
C SER A 44 -7.60 -14.10 -18.26
N LYS A 45 -8.65 -14.48 -18.99
CA LYS A 45 -8.86 -14.11 -20.41
C LYS A 45 -9.63 -12.79 -20.58
N SER A 46 -9.92 -12.07 -19.49
CA SER A 46 -10.68 -10.82 -19.56
C SER A 46 -9.85 -9.75 -20.27
N LYS A 47 -10.43 -9.09 -21.30
CA LYS A 47 -9.81 -7.95 -22.00
C LYS A 47 -9.29 -6.89 -21.02
N LEU A 48 -10.07 -6.62 -19.97
CA LEU A 48 -9.72 -5.71 -18.89
C LEU A 48 -8.43 -6.12 -18.18
N VAL A 49 -8.34 -7.37 -17.74
CA VAL A 49 -7.16 -7.86 -17.00
C VAL A 49 -5.95 -7.93 -17.92
N LEU A 50 -6.12 -8.31 -19.18
CA LEU A 50 -5.05 -8.36 -20.17
C LEU A 50 -4.43 -6.98 -20.41
N ALA A 51 -5.25 -5.93 -20.51
CA ALA A 51 -4.78 -4.56 -20.71
C ALA A 51 -3.88 -4.04 -19.58
N VAL A 52 -4.13 -4.43 -18.33
CA VAL A 52 -3.37 -3.98 -17.15
C VAL A 52 -2.54 -5.08 -16.48
N LYS A 53 -2.40 -6.25 -17.11
CA LYS A 53 -1.76 -7.45 -16.54
C LYS A 53 -0.37 -7.18 -15.99
N LYS A 54 0.48 -6.52 -16.79
CA LYS A 54 1.87 -6.20 -16.42
C LYS A 54 1.92 -5.26 -15.20
N LEU A 55 1.02 -4.28 -15.14
CA LEU A 55 0.95 -3.33 -14.02
C LEU A 55 0.48 -4.00 -12.74
N PHE A 56 -0.55 -4.86 -12.81
CA PHE A 56 -0.99 -5.62 -11.64
C PHE A 56 0.10 -6.57 -11.11
N LEU A 57 0.77 -7.33 -11.99
CA LEU A 57 1.85 -8.21 -11.56
C LEU A 57 3.00 -7.42 -10.90
N ARG A 58 3.40 -6.29 -11.49
CA ARG A 58 4.42 -5.40 -10.92
C ARG A 58 4.01 -4.91 -9.53
N GLN A 59 2.76 -4.47 -9.38
CA GLN A 59 2.24 -3.98 -8.11
C GLN A 59 2.22 -5.07 -7.03
N ILE A 60 1.79 -6.29 -7.37
CA ILE A 60 1.79 -7.43 -6.44
C ILE A 60 3.21 -7.71 -5.95
N VAL A 61 4.19 -7.74 -6.85
CA VAL A 61 5.60 -7.98 -6.49
C VAL A 61 6.13 -6.87 -5.58
N ILE A 62 5.90 -5.59 -5.93
CA ILE A 62 6.33 -4.45 -5.12
C ILE A 62 5.70 -4.51 -3.72
N ASN A 63 4.40 -4.77 -3.62
CA ASN A 63 3.70 -4.87 -2.33
C ASN A 63 4.23 -6.04 -1.47
N TYR A 64 4.60 -7.16 -2.09
CA TYR A 64 5.15 -8.30 -1.35
C TYR A 64 6.57 -8.02 -0.85
N ILE A 65 7.41 -7.37 -1.67
CA ILE A 65 8.74 -6.91 -1.26
C ILE A 65 8.61 -5.90 -0.11
N PHE A 66 7.67 -4.97 -0.20
CA PHE A 66 7.36 -4.02 0.87
C PHE A 66 6.99 -4.70 2.17
N LEU A 67 6.12 -5.71 2.11
CA LEU A 67 5.73 -6.51 3.26
C LEU A 67 6.96 -7.14 3.94
N ILE A 68 7.80 -7.86 3.18
CA ILE A 68 9.02 -8.48 3.70
C ILE A 68 9.97 -7.45 4.31
N LEU A 69 10.17 -6.32 3.62
CA LEU A 69 11.08 -5.28 4.06
C LEU A 69 10.65 -4.71 5.42
N ILE A 70 9.37 -4.35 5.55
CA ILE A 70 8.86 -3.76 6.80
C ILE A 70 8.82 -4.79 7.93
N SER A 71 8.35 -6.01 7.66
CA SER A 71 8.08 -6.98 8.72
C SER A 71 9.29 -7.81 9.18
N VAL A 72 10.28 -8.00 8.30
CA VAL A 72 11.45 -8.86 8.57
C VAL A 72 12.75 -8.05 8.58
N ILE A 73 12.97 -7.24 7.56
CA ILE A 73 14.27 -6.59 7.37
C ILE A 73 14.42 -5.41 8.33
N VAL A 74 13.45 -4.51 8.32
CA VAL A 74 13.49 -3.26 9.07
C VAL A 74 12.91 -3.45 10.47
N CYS A 75 11.67 -3.93 10.55
CA CYS A 75 10.92 -4.17 11.78
C CYS A 75 11.07 -3.03 12.81
N PRO A 76 10.55 -1.82 12.52
CA PRO A 76 10.64 -0.71 13.47
C PRO A 76 9.57 -0.87 14.55
N ILE A 77 9.96 -0.78 15.82
CA ILE A 77 9.02 -0.75 16.94
C ILE A 77 8.90 0.70 17.41
N LEU A 78 7.71 1.28 17.32
CA LEU A 78 7.51 2.71 17.63
C LEU A 78 7.42 2.91 19.15
N GLU A 79 8.05 3.96 19.67
CA GLU A 79 8.07 4.27 21.11
C GLU A 79 7.46 5.66 21.42
N PRO A 80 6.16 5.86 21.17
CA PRO A 80 5.50 7.11 21.53
C PRO A 80 5.53 7.32 23.06
N PRO A 81 5.69 8.56 23.56
CA PRO A 81 5.59 9.83 22.83
C PRO A 81 6.88 10.25 22.13
N VAL A 82 8.00 9.55 22.31
CA VAL A 82 9.25 9.92 21.62
C VAL A 82 9.07 9.66 20.12
N PRO A 83 9.21 10.66 19.25
CA PRO A 83 9.15 10.47 17.81
C PRO A 83 10.36 9.64 17.39
N GLY A 84 10.17 8.34 17.23
CA GLY A 84 11.29 7.42 17.06
C GLY A 84 10.86 5.96 16.97
N TYR A 85 11.84 5.10 16.74
CA TYR A 85 11.64 3.66 16.75
C TYR A 85 12.90 2.95 17.25
N TYR A 86 12.70 1.75 17.76
CA TYR A 86 13.77 0.79 17.96
C TYR A 86 13.96 -0.08 16.71
N MET A 87 15.21 -0.32 16.35
CA MET A 87 15.58 -1.22 15.25
C MET A 87 15.62 -2.68 15.74
N THR A 88 14.66 -3.53 15.32
CA THR A 88 14.60 -4.94 15.82
C THR A 88 14.56 -6.03 14.75
N GLY A 89 14.69 -5.66 13.46
CA GLY A 89 14.71 -6.60 12.32
C GLY A 89 16.10 -7.11 11.97
N LEU A 90 16.24 -7.68 10.77
CA LEU A 90 17.52 -8.15 10.23
C LEU A 90 18.58 -7.04 10.17
N LEU A 91 18.20 -5.77 9.99
CA LEU A 91 19.16 -4.67 10.02
C LEU A 91 19.82 -4.47 11.40
N ALA A 92 19.12 -4.86 12.47
CA ALA A 92 19.66 -4.80 13.83
C ALA A 92 20.85 -5.75 14.02
N THR A 93 20.87 -6.90 13.33
CA THR A 93 21.96 -7.88 13.47
C THR A 93 23.27 -7.45 12.79
N PHE A 94 23.22 -6.43 11.93
CA PHE A 94 24.36 -5.96 11.15
C PHE A 94 24.94 -4.63 11.66
N GLU A 95 24.48 -4.12 12.81
CA GLU A 95 24.93 -2.84 13.40
C GLU A 95 24.91 -1.67 12.38
N MET A 96 23.92 -1.69 11.51
CA MET A 96 23.75 -0.67 10.47
C MET A 96 23.32 0.67 11.08
N ASN A 97 23.47 1.75 10.31
CA ASN A 97 22.99 3.08 10.70
C ASN A 97 21.53 3.02 11.16
N VAL A 98 21.25 3.43 12.39
CA VAL A 98 19.90 3.39 12.99
C VAL A 98 18.86 4.20 12.23
N ALA A 99 19.28 5.19 11.41
CA ALA A 99 18.41 5.97 10.53
C ALA A 99 18.07 5.25 9.21
N LEU A 100 18.81 4.20 8.84
CA LEU A 100 18.63 3.46 7.60
C LEU A 100 17.22 2.84 7.46
N PRO A 101 16.66 2.18 8.49
CA PRO A 101 15.24 1.81 8.54
C PRO A 101 14.27 2.89 8.03
N LEU A 102 14.38 4.13 8.54
CA LEU A 102 13.51 5.24 8.14
C LEU A 102 13.63 5.56 6.65
N VAL A 103 14.87 5.65 6.15
CA VAL A 103 15.16 5.95 4.75
C VAL A 103 14.61 4.85 3.85
N LEU A 104 14.88 3.59 4.17
CA LEU A 104 14.40 2.43 3.41
C LEU A 104 12.88 2.36 3.39
N MET A 105 12.23 2.51 4.54
CA MET A 105 10.76 2.54 4.61
C MET A 105 10.17 3.64 3.74
N THR A 106 10.72 4.85 3.83
CA THR A 106 10.25 5.98 3.01
C THR A 106 10.36 5.65 1.53
N HIS A 107 11.51 5.16 1.07
CA HIS A 107 11.72 4.81 -0.33
C HIS A 107 10.76 3.71 -0.82
N VAL A 108 10.46 2.71 0.00
CA VAL A 108 9.56 1.64 -0.42
C VAL A 108 8.10 2.06 -0.34
N VAL A 109 7.70 2.91 0.60
CA VAL A 109 6.38 3.57 0.58
C VAL A 109 6.23 4.39 -0.71
N LEU A 110 7.25 5.14 -1.12
CA LEU A 110 7.24 5.86 -2.40
C LEU A 110 7.15 4.89 -3.60
N LEU A 111 7.81 3.73 -3.54
CA LEU A 111 7.72 2.68 -4.57
C LEU A 111 6.31 2.06 -4.66
N VAL A 112 5.63 1.89 -3.53
CA VAL A 112 4.22 1.47 -3.49
C VAL A 112 3.35 2.57 -4.10
N ALA A 113 3.55 3.83 -3.69
CA ALA A 113 2.81 4.98 -4.21
C ALA A 113 2.98 5.15 -5.73
N ILE A 114 4.18 4.98 -6.29
CA ILE A 114 4.39 5.12 -7.74
C ILE A 114 3.70 4.00 -8.50
N SER A 115 3.72 2.78 -7.98
CA SER A 115 3.03 1.65 -8.60
C SER A 115 1.51 1.90 -8.64
N ILE A 116 0.96 2.45 -7.56
CA ILE A 116 -0.46 2.81 -7.46
C ILE A 116 -0.77 3.92 -8.47
N MET A 117 -0.02 5.02 -8.46
CA MET A 117 -0.25 6.14 -9.37
C MET A 117 -0.16 5.74 -10.84
N GLN A 118 0.80 4.89 -11.20
CA GLN A 118 0.93 4.35 -12.56
C GLN A 118 -0.30 3.54 -12.96
N LEU A 119 -0.81 2.71 -12.04
CA LEU A 119 -2.03 1.96 -12.27
C LEU A 119 -3.23 2.91 -12.46
N LEU A 120 -3.48 3.81 -11.51
CA LEU A 120 -4.59 4.77 -11.59
C LEU A 120 -4.54 5.61 -12.88
N LYS A 121 -3.34 6.11 -13.23
CA LYS A 121 -3.11 6.87 -14.47
C LYS A 121 -3.44 6.03 -15.71
N HIS A 122 -2.94 4.79 -15.78
CA HIS A 122 -3.24 3.90 -16.90
C HIS A 122 -4.73 3.62 -16.99
N GLN A 123 -5.39 3.42 -15.84
CA GLN A 123 -6.81 3.15 -15.79
C GLN A 123 -7.63 4.36 -16.26
N LEU A 124 -7.28 5.58 -15.83
CA LEU A 124 -7.90 6.81 -16.30
C LEU A 124 -7.77 6.99 -17.82
N ILE A 125 -6.57 6.77 -18.37
CA ILE A 125 -6.31 6.86 -19.82
C ILE A 125 -7.16 5.81 -20.56
N THR A 126 -7.19 4.57 -20.09
CA THR A 126 -7.96 3.49 -20.73
C THR A 126 -9.47 3.82 -20.76
N ILE A 127 -10.04 4.36 -19.67
CA ILE A 127 -11.46 4.79 -19.64
C ILE A 127 -11.68 5.93 -20.64
N SER A 128 -10.76 6.89 -20.68
CA SER A 128 -10.82 8.02 -21.60
C SER A 128 -10.77 7.57 -23.06
N ASP A 129 -9.88 6.63 -23.40
CA ASP A 129 -9.71 6.16 -24.78
C ASP A 129 -10.91 5.35 -25.28
N ILE A 130 -11.58 4.61 -24.37
CA ILE A 130 -12.85 3.93 -24.68
C ILE A 130 -13.94 4.93 -25.08
N ARG A 131 -13.82 6.20 -24.66
CA ARG A 131 -14.79 7.24 -24.92
C ARG A 131 -14.22 8.29 -25.88
N PHE A 132 -14.59 8.20 -27.16
CA PHE A 132 -14.35 9.23 -28.18
C PHE A 132 -15.19 10.51 -27.95
N THR A 133 -15.10 11.16 -26.79
CA THR A 133 -15.77 12.46 -26.55
C THR A 133 -14.76 13.53 -26.14
N GLN A 134 -14.65 14.58 -26.96
CA GLN A 134 -13.78 15.74 -26.72
C GLN A 134 -14.05 16.47 -25.40
N LYS A 135 -15.28 16.34 -24.84
CA LYS A 135 -15.69 17.01 -23.59
C LYS A 135 -14.75 16.70 -22.40
N PHE A 136 -14.22 15.48 -22.30
CA PHE A 136 -13.35 15.07 -21.19
C PHE A 136 -11.86 15.13 -21.50
N GLU A 137 -11.49 15.54 -22.71
CA GLU A 137 -10.09 15.60 -23.11
C GLU A 137 -9.31 16.60 -22.23
N LYS A 138 -9.90 17.77 -21.95
CA LYS A 138 -9.30 18.79 -21.08
C LYS A 138 -9.10 18.30 -19.63
N PRO A 139 -10.13 17.80 -18.90
CA PRO A 139 -9.93 17.34 -17.52
C PRO A 139 -8.96 16.15 -17.42
N VAL A 140 -8.97 15.22 -18.38
CA VAL A 140 -8.00 14.11 -18.40
C VAL A 140 -6.58 14.62 -18.59
N LYS A 141 -6.35 15.58 -19.50
CA LYS A 141 -5.04 16.22 -19.68
C LYS A 141 -4.54 16.91 -18.40
N ILE A 142 -5.44 17.57 -17.65
CA ILE A 142 -5.12 18.18 -16.36
C ILE A 142 -4.71 17.13 -15.33
N LEU A 143 -5.50 16.05 -15.20
CA LEU A 143 -5.18 14.95 -14.27
C LEU A 143 -3.85 14.27 -14.62
N ILE A 144 -3.55 14.07 -15.90
CA ILE A 144 -2.25 13.54 -16.33
C ILE A 144 -1.09 14.46 -15.90
N LYS A 145 -1.28 15.79 -15.94
CA LYS A 145 -0.29 16.74 -15.40
C LYS A 145 -0.16 16.61 -13.89
N PHE A 146 -1.26 16.41 -13.15
CA PHE A 146 -1.21 16.17 -11.70
C PHE A 146 -0.43 14.90 -11.36
N TYR A 147 -0.64 13.79 -12.08
CA TYR A 147 0.17 12.58 -11.91
C TYR A 147 1.67 12.83 -12.16
N LYS A 148 2.03 13.64 -13.17
CA LYS A 148 3.44 14.03 -13.40
C LYS A 148 4.00 14.82 -12.23
N LEU A 149 3.21 15.76 -11.68
CA LEU A 149 3.61 16.55 -10.52
C LEU A 149 3.78 15.68 -9.27
N CYS A 150 2.90 14.69 -9.04
CA CYS A 150 3.10 13.69 -7.98
C CYS A 150 4.42 12.94 -8.13
N THR A 151 4.81 12.56 -9.35
CA THR A 151 6.12 11.91 -9.60
C THR A 151 7.29 12.83 -9.28
N ILE A 152 7.18 14.13 -9.57
CA ILE A 152 8.22 15.11 -9.21
C ILE A 152 8.30 15.29 -7.69
N LEU A 153 7.16 15.46 -7.01
CA LEU A 153 7.11 15.57 -5.55
C LEU A 153 7.68 14.33 -4.87
N MET A 154 7.40 13.13 -5.40
CA MET A 154 8.00 11.89 -4.92
C MET A 154 9.53 11.89 -4.98
N LEU A 155 10.10 12.39 -6.08
CA LEU A 155 11.56 12.51 -6.21
C LEU A 155 12.12 13.48 -5.16
N ILE A 156 11.43 14.60 -4.92
CA ILE A 156 11.79 15.56 -3.87
C ILE A 156 11.80 14.87 -2.50
N VAL A 157 10.75 14.09 -2.17
CA VAL A 157 10.68 13.34 -0.91
C VAL A 157 11.85 12.35 -0.79
N ALA A 158 12.10 11.56 -1.85
CA ALA A 158 13.17 10.56 -1.87
C ALA A 158 14.57 11.17 -1.64
N ILE A 159 14.82 12.37 -2.19
CA ILE A 159 16.09 13.08 -1.96
C ILE A 159 16.11 13.71 -0.57
N SER A 160 15.01 14.32 -0.14
CA SER A 160 14.92 15.05 1.14
C SER A 160 15.14 14.19 2.38
N ILE A 161 14.93 12.87 2.30
CA ILE A 161 15.11 11.95 3.42
C ILE A 161 16.56 11.48 3.58
N LEU A 162 17.40 11.57 2.54
CA LEU A 162 18.80 11.12 2.58
C LEU A 162 19.65 11.81 3.66
N PRO A 163 19.51 13.12 3.92
CA PRO A 163 20.23 13.79 5.01
C PRO A 163 20.01 13.15 6.39
N ALA A 164 18.91 12.43 6.63
CA ALA A 164 18.66 11.74 7.90
C ALA A 164 19.76 10.71 8.22
N LEU A 165 20.42 10.11 7.20
CA LEU A 165 21.54 9.19 7.40
C LEU A 165 22.74 9.86 8.08
N THR A 166 22.88 11.18 7.95
CA THR A 166 24.00 11.93 8.53
C THR A 166 23.81 12.24 10.02
N ILE A 167 22.67 11.88 10.62
CA ILE A 167 22.41 12.11 12.06
C ILE A 167 23.38 11.27 12.92
N GLN A 168 23.79 10.10 12.43
CA GLN A 168 24.75 9.25 13.15
C GLN A 168 26.15 9.88 13.30
N LEU A 169 26.50 10.90 12.50
CA LEU A 169 27.80 11.58 12.61
C LEU A 169 27.92 12.42 13.88
N ASP A 170 26.81 12.86 14.48
CA ASP A 170 26.78 13.70 15.69
C ASP A 170 25.91 13.05 16.78
N PHE A 171 26.01 11.74 16.87
CA PHE A 171 25.08 10.89 17.62
C PHE A 171 24.99 11.24 19.10
N TYR A 172 26.11 11.54 19.74
CA TYR A 172 26.17 11.84 21.17
C TYR A 172 25.48 13.16 21.50
N ASN A 173 25.82 14.25 20.80
CA ASN A 173 25.21 15.56 21.04
C ASN A 173 23.73 15.55 20.67
N PHE A 174 23.37 14.85 19.60
CA PHE A 174 21.99 14.68 19.18
C PHE A 174 21.14 13.98 20.26
N ARG A 175 21.64 12.89 20.83
CA ARG A 175 20.94 12.16 21.90
C ARG A 175 20.85 12.93 23.21
N GLN A 176 21.92 13.61 23.61
CA GLN A 176 21.88 14.46 24.81
C GLN A 176 20.85 15.58 24.64
N SER A 177 20.86 16.26 23.48
CA SER A 177 19.87 17.31 23.17
C SER A 177 18.43 16.79 23.14
N ALA A 178 18.23 15.54 22.71
CA ALA A 178 16.94 14.86 22.75
C ALA A 178 16.54 14.48 24.19
N TYR A 179 17.50 14.00 25.00
CA TYR A 179 17.27 13.67 26.42
C TYR A 179 16.87 14.88 27.24
N GLU A 180 17.54 16.02 27.05
CA GLU A 180 17.18 17.28 27.73
C GLU A 180 15.75 17.73 27.40
N TYR A 181 15.27 17.46 26.18
CA TYR A 181 13.95 17.85 25.72
C TYR A 181 12.85 16.86 26.13
N PHE A 182 12.98 15.59 25.75
CA PHE A 182 11.97 14.57 26.01
C PHE A 182 11.98 14.07 27.45
N LYS A 183 13.09 14.28 28.18
CA LYS A 183 13.31 13.80 29.56
C LYS A 183 13.03 12.30 29.73
N ASN A 184 13.24 11.52 28.67
CA ASN A 184 13.00 10.08 28.65
C ASN A 184 14.34 9.34 28.44
N PRO A 185 14.78 8.48 29.36
CA PRO A 185 16.06 7.78 29.26
C PRO A 185 16.17 6.84 28.05
N MET A 186 15.05 6.42 27.45
CA MET A 186 15.06 5.57 26.25
C MET A 186 15.81 6.20 25.08
N VAL A 187 15.81 7.53 24.96
CA VAL A 187 16.53 8.25 23.89
C VAL A 187 18.05 8.02 23.91
N LEU A 188 18.59 7.52 25.03
CA LEU A 188 20.00 7.20 25.17
C LEU A 188 20.34 5.77 24.69
N CYS A 189 19.35 4.94 24.36
CA CYS A 189 19.54 3.56 23.92
C CYS A 189 20.10 3.46 22.51
N ASP A 190 21.20 2.71 22.32
CA ASP A 190 21.91 2.55 21.04
C ASP A 190 21.05 2.14 19.85
N ASP A 191 20.09 1.24 20.05
CA ASP A 191 19.18 0.77 18.99
C ASP A 191 18.00 1.71 18.71
N MET A 192 17.85 2.79 19.47
CA MET A 192 16.78 3.76 19.30
C MET A 192 17.19 4.86 18.32
N PHE A 193 16.40 5.03 17.26
CA PHE A 193 16.43 6.19 16.40
C PHE A 193 15.41 7.24 16.87
N ILE A 194 15.85 8.50 16.97
CA ILE A 194 15.00 9.63 17.36
C ILE A 194 14.81 10.54 16.15
N ALA A 195 13.57 10.71 15.74
CA ALA A 195 13.12 11.65 14.74
C ALA A 195 12.81 13.01 15.41
N ASP A 196 13.84 13.68 15.95
CA ASP A 196 13.67 15.00 16.58
C ASP A 196 13.23 16.05 15.54
N HIS A 197 11.99 16.52 15.66
CA HIS A 197 11.36 17.47 14.75
C HIS A 197 12.01 18.87 14.77
N ARG A 198 12.86 19.17 15.78
CA ARG A 198 13.62 20.41 15.84
C ARG A 198 14.80 20.41 14.86
N HIS A 199 15.22 19.24 14.39
CA HIS A 199 16.32 19.10 13.45
C HIS A 199 15.82 19.14 12.02
N TRP A 200 16.39 20.05 11.22
CA TRP A 200 16.01 20.26 9.82
C TRP A 200 16.10 18.97 8.97
N LYS A 201 17.02 18.07 9.32
CA LYS A 201 17.23 16.77 8.66
C LYS A 201 16.02 15.83 8.76
N ILE A 202 15.13 16.04 9.74
CA ILE A 202 13.88 15.30 9.93
C ILE A 202 12.67 16.16 9.56
N TYR A 203 12.70 17.43 9.95
CA TYR A 203 11.62 18.38 9.67
C TYR A 203 11.35 18.52 8.17
N VAL A 204 12.38 18.75 7.35
CA VAL A 204 12.23 18.93 5.90
C VAL A 204 11.57 17.72 5.21
N PRO A 205 12.08 16.48 5.35
CA PRO A 205 11.44 15.32 4.73
C PRO A 205 10.03 15.05 5.26
N TYR A 206 9.75 15.37 6.53
CA TYR A 206 8.41 15.27 7.09
C TYR A 206 7.42 16.20 6.35
N PHE A 207 7.75 17.49 6.22
CA PHE A 207 6.92 18.44 5.49
C PHE A 207 6.78 18.10 4.00
N CYS A 208 7.87 17.67 3.34
CA CYS A 208 7.80 17.21 1.95
C CYS A 208 6.85 16.00 1.81
N SER A 209 6.88 15.07 2.76
CA SER A 209 6.01 13.88 2.77
C SER A 209 4.54 14.25 2.98
N LEU A 210 4.24 15.22 3.85
CA LEU A 210 2.88 15.74 4.03
C LEU A 210 2.34 16.39 2.75
N ILE A 211 3.12 17.26 2.11
CA ILE A 211 2.74 17.92 0.86
C ILE A 211 2.50 16.87 -0.23
N PHE A 212 3.40 15.89 -0.35
CA PHE A 212 3.25 14.78 -1.29
C PHE A 212 1.98 13.96 -1.03
N GLY A 213 1.71 13.61 0.24
CA GLY A 213 0.52 12.85 0.64
C GLY A 213 -0.78 13.58 0.35
N ALA A 214 -0.84 14.88 0.67
CA ALA A 214 -1.99 15.74 0.37
C ALA A 214 -2.22 15.85 -1.14
N TRP A 215 -1.16 16.11 -1.92
CA TRP A 215 -1.25 16.24 -3.37
C TRP A 215 -1.67 14.93 -4.06
N CYS A 216 -1.14 13.79 -3.61
CA CYS A 216 -1.55 12.47 -4.07
C CYS A 216 -3.01 12.17 -3.76
N SER A 217 -3.48 12.54 -2.56
CA SER A 217 -4.88 12.35 -2.16
C SER A 217 -5.82 13.16 -3.04
N ILE A 218 -5.51 14.45 -3.28
CA ILE A 218 -6.27 15.30 -4.20
C ILE A 218 -6.30 14.68 -5.60
N THR A 219 -5.15 14.23 -6.10
CA THR A 219 -5.05 13.60 -7.43
C THR A 219 -5.87 12.31 -7.52
N GLY A 220 -5.83 11.46 -6.50
CA GLY A 220 -6.61 10.22 -6.45
C GLY A 220 -8.12 10.48 -6.41
N VAL A 221 -8.57 11.37 -5.52
CA VAL A 221 -9.98 11.72 -5.36
C VAL A 221 -10.54 12.37 -6.63
N THR A 222 -9.83 13.35 -7.20
CA THR A 222 -10.24 14.03 -8.45
C THR A 222 -10.31 13.06 -9.63
N SER A 223 -9.40 12.09 -9.73
CA SER A 223 -9.46 11.03 -10.74
C SER A 223 -10.71 10.15 -10.58
N VAL A 224 -11.05 9.73 -9.35
CA VAL A 224 -12.26 8.93 -9.08
C VAL A 224 -13.52 9.70 -9.45
N PHE A 225 -13.63 10.96 -9.02
CA PHE A 225 -14.78 11.82 -9.37
C PHE A 225 -14.90 12.00 -10.89
N THR A 226 -13.79 12.23 -11.58
CA THR A 226 -13.78 12.39 -13.04
C THR A 226 -14.23 11.10 -13.74
N CYS A 227 -13.78 9.94 -13.28
CA CYS A 227 -14.23 8.63 -13.80
C CYS A 227 -15.73 8.40 -13.56
N LEU A 228 -16.26 8.76 -12.39
CA LEU A 228 -17.69 8.65 -12.08
C LEU A 228 -18.54 9.55 -12.97
N LEU A 229 -18.11 10.80 -13.19
CA LEU A 229 -18.77 11.73 -14.11
C LEU A 229 -18.74 11.21 -15.55
N MET A 230 -17.60 10.64 -15.99
CA MET A 230 -17.49 10.01 -17.29
C MET A 230 -18.50 8.85 -17.46
N ILE A 231 -18.64 7.99 -16.45
CA ILE A 231 -19.61 6.89 -16.48
C ILE A 231 -21.03 7.41 -16.51
N TYR A 232 -21.35 8.40 -15.68
CA TYR A 232 -22.71 8.94 -15.58
C TYR A 232 -23.19 9.47 -16.93
N GLU A 233 -22.37 10.25 -17.62
CA GLU A 233 -22.71 10.76 -18.95
C GLU A 233 -22.70 9.69 -20.06
N SER A 234 -21.86 8.65 -19.92
CA SER A 234 -21.76 7.59 -20.92
C SER A 234 -22.97 6.64 -20.95
N ARG A 235 -23.86 6.71 -19.95
CA ARG A 235 -25.01 5.79 -19.79
C ARG A 235 -25.92 5.73 -21.02
N ASN A 236 -26.06 6.84 -21.75
CA ASN A 236 -26.99 6.95 -22.88
C ASN A 236 -26.31 6.86 -24.26
N ILE A 237 -24.97 6.88 -24.32
CA ILE A 237 -24.20 6.97 -25.57
C ILE A 237 -23.55 5.62 -25.91
N VAL A 238 -23.16 4.87 -24.88
CA VAL A 238 -22.27 3.72 -25.00
C VAL A 238 -23.05 2.41 -24.87
N SER A 239 -22.59 1.35 -25.55
CA SER A 239 -23.20 0.02 -25.44
C SER A 239 -23.21 -0.49 -23.99
N LYS A 240 -24.19 -1.34 -23.65
CA LYS A 240 -24.31 -1.93 -22.30
C LYS A 240 -23.03 -2.69 -21.89
N GLU A 241 -22.36 -3.35 -22.84
CA GLU A 241 -21.12 -4.09 -22.58
C GLU A 241 -19.98 -3.15 -22.17
N THR A 242 -19.77 -2.08 -22.92
CA THR A 242 -18.71 -1.11 -22.63
C THR A 242 -19.01 -0.34 -21.34
N LEU A 243 -20.28 0.00 -21.08
CA LEU A 243 -20.68 0.62 -19.81
C LEU A 243 -20.40 -0.30 -18.61
N ASN A 244 -20.67 -1.60 -18.75
CA ASN A 244 -20.33 -2.58 -17.71
C ASN A 244 -18.81 -2.69 -17.51
N MET A 245 -18.02 -2.63 -18.58
CA MET A 245 -16.56 -2.61 -18.49
C MET A 245 -16.04 -1.37 -17.74
N GLN A 246 -16.54 -0.17 -18.07
CA GLN A 246 -16.19 1.07 -17.40
C GLN A 246 -16.58 1.04 -15.91
N ARG A 247 -17.78 0.54 -15.59
CA ARG A 247 -18.25 0.38 -14.20
C ARG A 247 -17.36 -0.57 -13.41
N ASN A 248 -16.97 -1.71 -13.98
CA ASN A 248 -16.07 -2.66 -13.31
C ASN A 248 -14.71 -2.01 -13.02
N PHE A 249 -14.17 -1.24 -13.96
CA PHE A 249 -12.88 -0.59 -13.79
C PHE A 249 -12.90 0.55 -12.78
N THR A 250 -13.98 1.35 -12.77
CA THR A 250 -14.15 2.40 -11.76
C THR A 250 -14.45 1.81 -10.38
N GLY A 251 -15.17 0.69 -10.30
CA GLY A 251 -15.32 -0.05 -9.06
C GLY A 251 -13.98 -0.54 -8.50
N ILE A 252 -13.08 -1.00 -9.38
CA ILE A 252 -11.69 -1.34 -9.03
C ILE A 252 -10.96 -0.11 -8.49
N LEU A 253 -10.99 1.01 -9.22
CA LEU A 253 -10.36 2.27 -8.80
C LEU A 253 -10.81 2.73 -7.40
N ILE A 254 -12.13 2.72 -7.14
CA ILE A 254 -12.71 3.13 -5.86
C ILE A 254 -12.25 2.19 -4.75
N TYR A 255 -12.31 0.88 -4.97
CA TYR A 255 -11.86 -0.11 -3.99
C TYR A 255 -10.39 0.13 -3.62
N GLN A 256 -9.52 0.29 -4.61
CA GLN A 256 -8.10 0.52 -4.38
C GLN A 256 -7.86 1.82 -3.61
N ALA A 257 -8.54 2.91 -3.99
CA ALA A 257 -8.45 4.18 -3.28
C ALA A 257 -8.87 4.05 -1.81
N LEU A 258 -9.97 3.34 -1.52
CA LEU A 258 -10.43 3.09 -0.15
C LEU A 258 -9.42 2.26 0.65
N VAL A 259 -8.88 1.19 0.06
CA VAL A 259 -7.85 0.37 0.71
C VAL A 259 -6.63 1.23 1.07
N TYR A 260 -6.14 2.08 0.16
CA TYR A 260 -4.98 2.92 0.47
C TYR A 260 -5.26 4.03 1.48
N ILE A 261 -6.45 4.63 1.46
CA ILE A 261 -6.84 5.59 2.49
C ILE A 261 -6.84 4.91 3.86
N ILE A 262 -7.52 3.77 3.97
CA ILE A 262 -7.75 3.09 5.26
C ILE A 262 -6.48 2.42 5.79
N PHE A 263 -5.68 1.78 4.92
CA PHE A 263 -4.54 0.96 5.35
C PHE A 263 -3.19 1.65 5.23
N ILE A 264 -3.09 2.81 4.57
CA ILE A 264 -1.83 3.56 4.46
C ILE A 264 -2.01 4.96 5.04
N ILE A 265 -2.88 5.78 4.44
CA ILE A 265 -2.96 7.21 4.78
C ILE A 265 -3.41 7.40 6.23
N VAL A 266 -4.46 6.72 6.66
CA VAL A 266 -4.99 6.83 8.03
C VAL A 266 -3.95 6.36 9.06
N PRO A 267 -3.37 5.15 8.99
CA PRO A 267 -2.34 4.71 9.93
C PRO A 267 -1.14 5.66 9.99
N VAL A 268 -0.65 6.15 8.84
CA VAL A 268 0.48 7.09 8.80
C VAL A 268 0.12 8.44 9.41
N ALA A 269 -1.07 8.98 9.11
CA ALA A 269 -1.55 10.23 9.70
C ALA A 269 -1.73 10.11 11.21
N VAL A 270 -2.25 8.97 11.68
CA VAL A 270 -2.45 8.68 13.10
C VAL A 270 -1.10 8.54 13.81
N ILE A 271 -0.18 7.71 13.31
CA ILE A 271 1.20 7.60 13.85
C ILE A 271 1.86 8.98 13.91
N SER A 272 1.77 9.75 12.83
CA SER A 272 2.32 11.10 12.80
C SER A 272 1.69 11.99 13.86
N THR A 273 0.37 12.03 13.97
CA THR A 273 -0.32 12.89 14.93
C THR A 273 0.04 12.51 16.36
N LEU A 274 0.13 11.21 16.65
CA LEU A 274 0.45 10.70 17.98
C LEU A 274 1.87 11.08 18.41
N PHE A 275 2.83 11.11 17.47
CA PHE A 275 4.17 11.62 17.72
C PHE A 275 4.26 13.13 17.98
N TYR A 276 3.33 13.93 17.46
CA TYR A 276 3.34 15.39 17.67
C TYR A 276 2.40 15.86 18.78
N ALA A 277 1.43 15.02 19.17
CA ALA A 277 0.47 15.33 20.24
C ALA A 277 0.89 14.73 21.60
N ASP A 278 2.07 14.11 21.70
CA ASP A 278 2.58 13.41 22.88
C ASP A 278 1.58 12.39 23.48
N ILE A 279 0.81 11.72 22.63
CA ILE A 279 -0.19 10.73 23.05
C ILE A 279 0.45 9.34 23.04
N HIS A 280 0.41 8.67 24.20
CA HIS A 280 0.88 7.30 24.32
C HIS A 280 -0.02 6.34 23.53
N ILE A 281 0.59 5.45 22.74
CA ILE A 281 -0.11 4.38 22.00
C ILE A 281 0.10 3.07 22.75
N THR A 282 -0.90 2.21 22.79
CA THR A 282 -0.73 0.82 23.24
C THR A 282 0.06 0.01 22.20
N ASP A 283 0.77 -1.02 22.65
CA ASP A 283 1.42 -2.01 21.78
C ASP A 283 2.42 -1.43 20.75
N TYR A 284 3.11 -0.34 21.08
CA TYR A 284 4.25 0.17 20.31
C TYR A 284 3.96 0.46 18.83
N GLY A 285 2.70 0.84 18.54
CA GLY A 285 2.23 1.12 17.18
C GLY A 285 2.11 -0.12 16.26
N LEU A 286 2.33 -1.33 16.79
CA LEU A 286 2.22 -2.59 16.03
C LEU A 286 0.88 -2.76 15.29
N PRO A 287 -0.29 -2.37 15.85
CA PRO A 287 -1.56 -2.45 15.12
C PRO A 287 -1.56 -1.63 13.82
N TYR A 288 -0.99 -0.42 13.84
CA TYR A 288 -0.90 0.44 12.66
C TYR A 288 0.09 -0.10 11.63
N LEU A 289 1.22 -0.66 12.09
CA LEU A 289 2.19 -1.33 11.22
C LEU A 289 1.57 -2.58 10.55
N LEU A 290 0.78 -3.36 11.29
CA LEU A 290 0.03 -4.49 10.75
C LEU A 290 -1.01 -4.07 9.71
N MET A 291 -1.70 -2.94 9.92
CA MET A 291 -2.59 -2.36 8.91
C MET A 291 -1.81 -2.00 7.63
N ILE A 292 -0.68 -1.30 7.77
CA ILE A 292 0.18 -0.93 6.64
C ILE A 292 0.69 -2.18 5.90
N CYS A 293 1.11 -3.22 6.60
CA CYS A 293 1.53 -4.49 6.00
C CYS A 293 0.38 -5.21 5.28
N SER A 294 -0.84 -5.13 5.83
CA SER A 294 -2.02 -5.81 5.28
C SER A 294 -2.58 -5.17 4.01
N GLN A 295 -2.17 -3.94 3.67
CA GLN A 295 -2.69 -3.19 2.52
C GLN A 295 -2.64 -3.98 1.22
N GLY A 296 -1.52 -4.69 0.97
CA GLY A 296 -1.32 -5.40 -0.28
C GLY A 296 -2.14 -6.70 -0.35
N THR A 297 -2.26 -7.42 0.77
CA THR A 297 -3.11 -8.61 0.90
C THR A 297 -4.56 -8.25 0.61
N ILE A 298 -5.05 -7.17 1.23
CA ILE A 298 -6.41 -6.68 1.06
C ILE A 298 -6.61 -6.20 -0.38
N ASN A 299 -5.71 -5.37 -0.90
CA ASN A 299 -5.79 -4.90 -2.28
C ASN A 299 -5.89 -6.05 -3.30
N ASN A 300 -5.15 -7.15 -3.06
CA ASN A 300 -5.15 -8.32 -3.94
C ASN A 300 -6.47 -9.12 -3.91
N MET A 301 -7.32 -8.93 -2.90
CA MET A 301 -8.64 -9.57 -2.83
C MET A 301 -9.52 -9.19 -4.01
N ILE A 302 -9.28 -8.03 -4.64
CA ILE A 302 -10.04 -7.62 -5.83
C ILE A 302 -9.87 -8.57 -7.02
N HIS A 303 -8.75 -9.27 -7.10
CA HIS A 303 -8.51 -10.28 -8.13
C HIS A 303 -9.07 -11.65 -7.74
N ILE A 304 -9.12 -11.93 -6.44
CA ILE A 304 -9.50 -13.21 -5.88
C ILE A 304 -11.02 -13.35 -5.78
N VAL A 305 -11.71 -12.37 -5.18
CA VAL A 305 -13.16 -12.44 -4.91
C VAL A 305 -13.99 -12.67 -6.18
N PRO A 306 -13.74 -11.99 -7.32
CA PRO A 306 -14.46 -12.29 -8.55
C PRO A 306 -14.16 -13.69 -9.10
N GLY A 307 -12.94 -14.18 -8.91
CA GLY A 307 -12.54 -15.55 -9.29
C GLY A 307 -13.30 -16.61 -8.48
N ILE A 308 -13.33 -16.45 -7.15
CA ILE A 308 -14.07 -17.34 -6.24
C ILE A 308 -15.57 -17.28 -6.54
N ARG A 309 -16.14 -16.09 -6.72
CA ARG A 309 -17.56 -15.92 -7.05
C ARG A 309 -17.94 -16.65 -8.33
N LYS A 310 -17.10 -16.61 -9.37
CA LYS A 310 -17.34 -17.38 -10.60
C LYS A 310 -17.32 -18.89 -10.38
N ILE A 311 -16.44 -19.40 -9.51
CA ILE A 311 -16.37 -20.83 -9.18
C ILE A 311 -17.61 -21.25 -8.38
N LEU A 312 -18.03 -20.46 -7.40
CA LEU A 312 -19.23 -20.71 -6.60
C LEU A 312 -20.51 -20.66 -7.45
N CYS A 313 -20.67 -19.65 -8.32
CA CYS A 313 -21.83 -19.55 -9.19
C CYS A 313 -21.90 -20.71 -10.23
N LYS A 314 -20.76 -21.19 -10.74
CA LYS A 314 -20.75 -22.36 -11.65
C LYS A 314 -21.19 -23.65 -10.94
N LYS A 315 -20.78 -23.84 -9.68
CA LYS A 315 -21.25 -24.97 -8.87
C LYS A 315 -22.76 -24.92 -8.62
N GLY A 316 -23.31 -23.74 -8.35
CA GLY A 316 -24.76 -23.55 -8.17
C GLY A 316 -25.58 -23.80 -9.44
N GLN A 317 -25.02 -23.53 -10.63
CA GLN A 317 -25.69 -23.84 -11.89
C GLN A 317 -25.61 -25.34 -12.23
N GLN A 318 -24.47 -26.00 -12.02
CA GLN A 318 -24.36 -27.45 -12.24
C GLN A 318 -25.20 -28.30 -11.27
N SER A 319 -25.46 -27.81 -10.05
CA SER A 319 -26.40 -28.48 -9.13
C SER A 319 -27.88 -28.25 -9.48
N ALA A 320 -28.21 -27.27 -10.32
CA ALA A 320 -29.59 -26.97 -10.71
C ALA A 320 -30.00 -27.60 -12.06
N THR A 321 -29.05 -27.99 -12.91
CA THR A 321 -29.32 -28.68 -14.20
C THR A 321 -29.34 -30.21 -14.11
N GLY A 322 -29.03 -30.80 -12.96
CA GLY A 322 -28.98 -32.26 -12.76
C GLY A 322 -30.33 -33.00 -12.73
N GLN A 323 -31.46 -32.32 -12.94
CA GLN A 323 -32.79 -32.91 -12.78
C GLN A 323 -33.79 -32.57 -13.89
N LYS A 324 -33.36 -31.92 -15.00
CA LYS A 324 -34.25 -31.56 -16.13
C LYS A 324 -33.73 -31.90 -17.54
N ASP A 325 -32.55 -32.50 -17.69
CA ASP A 325 -31.95 -32.79 -19.01
C ASP A 325 -31.97 -34.27 -19.44
N ILE A 326 -32.81 -35.14 -18.84
CA ILE A 326 -33.00 -36.53 -19.32
C ILE A 326 -34.00 -36.61 -20.49
N ALA A 327 -34.64 -35.50 -20.89
CA ALA A 327 -35.71 -35.51 -21.88
C ALA A 327 -35.53 -34.45 -22.97
N LEU A 328 -34.39 -34.43 -23.69
CA LEU A 328 -34.33 -33.77 -25.00
C LEU A 328 -33.13 -34.26 -25.85
N ARG A 329 -33.47 -35.19 -26.75
CA ARG A 329 -32.88 -35.35 -28.09
C ARG A 329 -31.46 -35.90 -28.20
N SER A 330 -31.40 -37.22 -28.13
CA SER A 330 -30.77 -38.04 -29.17
C SER A 330 -31.32 -37.69 -30.57
N VAL A 331 -30.61 -36.87 -31.35
CA VAL A 331 -30.78 -36.81 -32.82
C VAL A 331 -29.40 -36.67 -33.46
N SER A 332 -28.86 -37.84 -33.82
CA SER A 332 -28.06 -38.19 -34.98
C SER A 332 -27.04 -37.20 -35.55
N ALA A 333 -25.76 -37.52 -35.30
CA ALA A 333 -24.66 -37.24 -36.21
C ALA A 333 -24.22 -38.57 -36.85
N SER A 334 -24.69 -38.87 -38.06
CA SER A 334 -24.13 -39.90 -38.93
C SER A 334 -24.70 -39.74 -40.35
N VAL A 335 -23.85 -40.02 -41.35
CA VAL A 335 -24.05 -39.94 -42.83
C VAL A 335 -23.73 -38.52 -43.35
N LEU A 336 -22.57 -38.18 -43.93
CA LEU A 336 -21.57 -38.85 -44.79
C LEU A 336 -22.16 -39.49 -46.06
N VAL A 337 -21.88 -38.87 -47.21
CA VAL A 337 -21.96 -39.37 -48.61
C VAL A 337 -23.32 -39.29 -49.32
N THR A 338 -23.55 -38.18 -50.05
CA THR A 338 -23.54 -38.11 -51.53
C THR A 338 -23.38 -36.67 -51.97
#